data_AF-A0AAV2LUE7-F1
#
_entry.id   AF-A0AAV2LUE7-F1
#
_cell.length_a   1.000
_cell.length_b   1.000
_cell.length_c   1.000
_cell.angle_alpha   90.00
_cell.angle_beta   90.00
_cell.angle_gamma   90.00
#
_symmetry.space_group_name_H-M   'P 1'
#
loop_
_entity.id
_entity.type
_entity.pdbx_description
1 polymer ?
#
loop_
_entity_poly.entity_id
_entity_poly.type
_entity_poly.pdbx_seq_one_letter_code
_entity_poly.pdbx_strand_id
1 'polypeptide(L)'
;MAAIYSGIHLKLKSTQTPWEDKIKLARFAWISPQCLLPNKEQVLLDWCTHALTGYYNKKVEFSQTVLEGLWCYLDELLHSKKLHSFLKQGKSVSLRLNMAQLLLERLQDYEQSQSVAAVGLSTLLNVYQGILSTPTLSSVFTTKFELMVSLLSRFYRLMAEMLLKQAQPSIPAWYRCLKTLLGLNHLILEPDLEQLLSLAWINMDCTDTRVSRAKQVLLGSLLQTYTKLRQLPKFFSDLVSVIIEQTAENNESQDLDTLFSTILNSSQSLLTARWLSLSDLCVLEPDVQKLLCHLVEKCSSERFSLLLMQIKEGLDTGNIEGGNYREVLSTVILIKMMFCCPLPEPCFNALWLIAPQIISKMMFLVRSSSLDASLNLPFTVPVVAAVTTLLRQGEGVIVNPHHVTMFLGALQCVPLDRLAPAVYEETFTAIHEALFAIIKCHPQVMLKAAPSFLNVFYRLVSSIMQEGKQRKECYTDNGVSLRCSRLVQRMYSHIAAASEEFTTLSSFIVAQYVTELQKVTLQPDVKLHLTEGIYMILDLCLEQDIKFLMAGLHTGVREVFNELHTEARCSRTERRFARTAPQPEPL
;
A
#
# COMPACT_ATOMS: atom_id res chain seq x y z
N MET A 1 -72.50 18.12 -6.05
CA MET A 1 -71.02 18.12 -5.90
C MET A 1 -70.25 17.81 -7.20
N ALA A 2 -70.87 17.42 -8.32
CA ALA A 2 -70.17 17.07 -9.57
C ALA A 2 -69.59 18.27 -10.37
N ALA A 3 -70.07 19.49 -10.15
CA ALA A 3 -69.67 20.67 -10.93
C ALA A 3 -68.27 21.25 -10.58
N ILE A 4 -67.73 20.93 -9.40
CA ILE A 4 -66.41 21.44 -8.97
C ILE A 4 -65.28 20.75 -9.76
N TYR A 5 -65.54 19.56 -10.31
CA TYR A 5 -64.53 18.70 -10.93
C TYR A 5 -64.69 18.50 -12.44
N SER A 6 -65.62 19.21 -13.09
CA SER A 6 -65.68 19.29 -14.56
C SER A 6 -64.61 20.25 -15.10
N GLY A 7 -64.01 19.91 -16.24
CA GLY A 7 -63.01 20.76 -16.90
C GLY A 7 -61.65 20.87 -16.19
N ILE A 8 -61.23 19.84 -15.43
CA ILE A 8 -59.93 19.85 -14.69
C ILE A 8 -58.75 20.25 -15.60
N HIS A 9 -58.68 19.73 -16.82
CA HIS A 9 -57.62 20.10 -17.76
C HIS A 9 -57.62 21.60 -18.13
N LEU A 10 -58.80 22.22 -18.25
CA LEU A 10 -58.93 23.67 -18.48
C LEU A 10 -58.58 24.46 -17.22
N LYS A 11 -58.98 23.97 -16.04
CA LYS A 11 -58.64 24.59 -14.75
C LYS A 11 -57.14 24.55 -14.46
N LEU A 12 -56.44 23.46 -14.79
CA LEU A 12 -54.98 23.38 -14.65
C LEU A 12 -54.23 24.38 -15.56
N LYS A 13 -54.80 24.70 -16.73
CA LYS A 13 -54.24 25.67 -17.70
C LYS A 13 -54.68 27.11 -17.48
N SER A 14 -55.76 27.34 -16.73
CA SER A 14 -56.30 28.68 -16.50
C SER A 14 -55.35 29.55 -15.66
N THR A 15 -55.21 30.82 -16.03
CA THR A 15 -54.49 31.81 -15.22
C THR A 15 -55.31 32.30 -14.02
N GLN A 16 -56.63 32.08 -14.02
CA GLN A 16 -57.55 32.55 -12.98
C GLN A 16 -57.60 31.64 -11.73
N THR A 17 -57.18 30.38 -11.88
CA THR A 17 -57.16 29.43 -10.76
C THR A 17 -55.84 29.57 -9.97
N PRO A 18 -55.89 29.70 -8.64
CA PRO A 18 -54.69 29.81 -7.82
C PRO A 18 -53.88 28.52 -7.84
N TRP A 19 -52.56 28.63 -7.70
CA TRP A 19 -51.64 27.50 -7.83
C TRP A 19 -51.86 26.40 -6.78
N GLU A 20 -52.20 26.77 -5.54
CA GLU A 20 -52.51 25.82 -4.47
C GLU A 20 -53.69 24.90 -4.84
N ASP A 21 -54.72 25.48 -5.46
CA ASP A 21 -55.88 24.71 -5.91
C ASP A 21 -55.55 23.87 -7.15
N LYS A 22 -54.66 24.34 -8.03
CA LYS A 22 -54.15 23.51 -9.14
C LYS A 22 -53.44 22.25 -8.65
N ILE A 23 -52.60 22.35 -7.62
CA ILE A 23 -51.91 21.19 -7.02
C ILE A 23 -52.93 20.21 -6.41
N LYS A 24 -53.93 20.72 -5.67
CA LYS A 24 -55.00 19.89 -5.10
C LYS A 24 -55.82 19.18 -6.20
N LEU A 25 -56.17 19.90 -7.26
CA LEU A 25 -56.88 19.35 -8.42
C LEU A 25 -56.04 18.29 -9.15
N ALA A 26 -54.72 18.49 -9.28
CA ALA A 26 -53.81 17.54 -9.91
C ALA A 26 -53.64 16.26 -9.08
N ARG A 27 -53.54 16.38 -7.75
CA ARG A 27 -53.54 15.24 -6.81
C ARG A 27 -54.85 14.45 -6.89
N PHE A 28 -55.99 15.14 -6.86
CA PHE A 28 -57.30 14.50 -7.00
C PHE A 28 -57.43 13.80 -8.36
N ALA A 29 -57.02 14.46 -9.44
CA ALA A 29 -57.04 13.90 -10.77
C ALA A 29 -56.20 12.61 -10.82
N TRP A 30 -54.99 12.59 -10.27
CA TRP A 30 -54.13 11.41 -10.26
C TRP A 30 -54.80 10.18 -9.62
N ILE A 31 -55.40 10.37 -8.44
CA ILE A 31 -55.97 9.29 -7.62
C ILE A 31 -57.34 8.84 -8.14
N SER A 32 -58.20 9.78 -8.55
CA SER A 32 -59.60 9.48 -8.84
C SER A 32 -59.78 8.72 -10.16
N PRO A 33 -60.42 7.54 -10.16
CA PRO A 33 -60.75 6.81 -11.40
C PRO A 33 -61.87 7.51 -12.21
N GLN A 34 -62.65 8.38 -11.56
CA GLN A 34 -63.76 9.12 -12.18
C GLN A 34 -63.28 10.30 -13.04
N CYS A 35 -62.01 10.69 -12.94
CA CYS A 35 -61.41 11.71 -13.77
C CYS A 35 -60.91 11.09 -15.09
N LEU A 36 -61.68 11.28 -16.15
CA LEU A 36 -61.38 10.83 -17.51
C LEU A 36 -60.55 11.89 -18.26
N LEU A 37 -59.25 11.65 -18.38
CA LEU A 37 -58.33 12.44 -19.18
C LEU A 37 -57.63 11.52 -20.20
N PRO A 38 -57.53 11.90 -21.48
CA PRO A 38 -56.76 11.14 -22.45
C PRO A 38 -55.28 11.18 -22.07
N ASN A 39 -54.62 10.02 -22.03
CA ASN A 39 -53.23 9.87 -21.57
C ASN A 39 -52.95 10.59 -20.24
N LYS A 40 -53.87 10.39 -19.29
CA LYS A 40 -53.93 11.05 -17.99
C LYS A 40 -52.58 11.14 -17.28
N GLU A 41 -51.83 10.04 -17.27
CA GLU A 41 -50.54 9.93 -16.61
C GLU A 41 -49.50 10.88 -17.22
N GLN A 42 -49.39 10.92 -18.56
CA GLN A 42 -48.51 11.84 -19.28
C GLN A 42 -48.95 13.29 -19.13
N VAL A 43 -50.25 13.59 -19.18
CA VAL A 43 -50.78 14.96 -19.10
C VAL A 43 -50.48 15.60 -17.75
N LEU A 44 -50.64 14.85 -16.65
CA LEU A 44 -50.38 15.34 -15.30
C LEU A 44 -48.87 15.51 -15.05
N LEU A 45 -48.05 14.58 -15.55
CA LEU A 45 -46.59 14.70 -15.49
C LEU A 45 -46.09 15.91 -16.30
N ASP A 46 -46.56 16.07 -17.54
CA ASP A 46 -46.22 17.20 -18.40
C ASP A 46 -46.63 18.53 -17.77
N TRP A 47 -47.83 18.61 -17.20
CA TRP A 47 -48.30 19.82 -16.52
C TRP A 47 -47.36 20.25 -15.38
N CYS A 48 -46.97 19.30 -14.52
CA CYS A 48 -46.06 19.58 -13.40
C CYS A 48 -44.66 19.97 -13.89
N THR A 49 -44.09 19.21 -14.83
CA THR A 49 -42.75 19.49 -15.38
C THR A 49 -42.68 20.82 -16.14
N HIS A 50 -43.75 21.21 -16.86
CA HIS A 50 -43.84 22.53 -17.49
C HIS A 50 -43.95 23.67 -16.48
N ALA A 51 -44.70 23.49 -15.40
CA ALA A 51 -44.81 24.48 -14.34
C ALA A 51 -43.44 24.74 -13.68
N LEU A 52 -42.72 23.67 -13.34
CA LEU A 52 -41.37 23.74 -12.79
C LEU A 52 -40.39 24.39 -13.79
N THR A 53 -40.35 23.92 -15.03
CA THR A 53 -39.49 24.48 -16.09
C THR A 53 -39.81 25.95 -16.36
N GLY A 54 -41.08 26.34 -16.31
CA GLY A 54 -41.52 27.72 -16.48
C GLY A 54 -41.05 28.63 -15.35
N TYR A 55 -41.07 28.15 -14.11
CA TYR A 55 -40.59 28.89 -12.95
C TYR A 55 -39.09 29.21 -13.03
N TYR A 56 -38.25 28.20 -13.24
CA TYR A 56 -36.79 28.40 -13.30
C TYR A 56 -36.33 29.19 -14.52
N ASN A 57 -37.07 29.14 -15.63
CA ASN A 57 -36.84 29.99 -16.79
C ASN A 57 -37.42 31.42 -16.64
N LYS A 58 -37.92 31.79 -15.46
CA LYS A 58 -38.55 33.10 -15.17
C LYS A 58 -39.76 33.41 -16.07
N LYS A 59 -40.45 32.39 -16.57
CA LYS A 59 -41.66 32.53 -17.40
C LYS A 59 -42.94 32.53 -16.55
N VAL A 60 -42.87 32.02 -15.33
CA VAL A 60 -43.98 31.87 -14.40
C VAL A 60 -43.48 32.20 -13.00
N GLU A 61 -44.22 33.00 -12.24
CA GLU A 61 -43.87 33.35 -10.87
C GLU A 61 -44.93 32.81 -9.90
N PHE A 62 -44.49 32.17 -8.81
CA PHE A 62 -45.32 31.74 -7.69
C PHE A 62 -44.49 31.63 -6.41
N SER A 63 -45.15 31.52 -5.26
CA SER A 63 -44.49 31.46 -3.94
C SER A 63 -43.63 30.20 -3.75
N GLN A 64 -42.66 30.26 -2.82
CA GLN A 64 -41.83 29.11 -2.45
C GLN A 64 -42.66 27.91 -1.95
N THR A 65 -43.75 28.16 -1.24
CA THR A 65 -44.68 27.12 -0.79
C THR A 65 -45.31 26.33 -1.95
N VAL A 66 -45.62 27.01 -3.05
CA VAL A 66 -46.14 26.38 -4.28
C VAL A 66 -45.04 25.60 -4.99
N LEU A 67 -43.81 26.13 -5.02
CA LEU A 67 -42.66 25.44 -5.60
C LEU A 67 -42.39 24.11 -4.88
N GLU A 68 -42.31 24.12 -3.56
CA GLU A 68 -42.18 22.91 -2.73
C GLU A 68 -43.35 21.95 -2.96
N GLY A 69 -44.57 22.47 -3.02
CA GLY A 69 -45.77 21.68 -3.32
C GLY A 69 -45.73 20.97 -4.68
N LEU A 70 -45.17 21.61 -5.71
CA LEU A 70 -44.98 21.00 -7.04
C LEU A 70 -43.92 19.90 -7.04
N TRP A 71 -42.80 20.09 -6.33
CA TRP A 71 -41.76 19.06 -6.19
C TRP A 71 -42.25 17.86 -5.37
N CYS A 72 -42.95 18.09 -4.26
CA CYS A 72 -43.60 17.03 -3.48
C CYS A 72 -44.64 16.27 -4.31
N TYR A 73 -45.44 16.97 -5.12
CA TYR A 73 -46.36 16.32 -6.05
C TYR A 73 -45.63 15.44 -7.07
N LEU A 74 -44.53 15.93 -7.65
CA LEU A 74 -43.72 15.15 -8.58
C LEU A 74 -43.14 13.89 -7.92
N ASP A 75 -42.62 14.00 -6.69
CA ASP A 75 -42.14 12.87 -5.90
C ASP A 75 -43.25 11.82 -5.65
N GLU A 76 -44.43 12.27 -5.19
CA GLU A 76 -45.61 11.43 -4.98
C GLU A 76 -46.04 10.69 -6.26
N LEU A 77 -45.99 11.36 -7.41
CA LEU A 77 -46.33 10.76 -8.71
C LEU A 77 -45.37 9.63 -9.07
N LEU A 78 -44.06 9.89 -8.96
CA LEU A 78 -42.98 8.98 -9.37
C LEU A 78 -42.93 7.70 -8.54
N HIS A 79 -43.21 7.80 -7.24
CA HIS A 79 -43.23 6.65 -6.31
C HIS A 79 -44.60 6.00 -6.15
N SER A 80 -45.61 6.43 -6.92
CA SER A 80 -46.96 5.88 -6.79
C SER A 80 -47.07 4.45 -7.29
N LYS A 81 -47.74 3.58 -6.53
CA LYS A 81 -48.08 2.20 -6.95
C LYS A 81 -48.86 2.16 -8.28
N LYS A 82 -49.63 3.22 -8.55
CA LYS A 82 -50.40 3.39 -9.79
C LYS A 82 -49.49 3.56 -11.00
N LEU A 83 -48.43 4.38 -10.91
CA LEU A 83 -47.46 4.51 -12.00
C LEU A 83 -46.75 3.18 -12.26
N HIS A 84 -46.29 2.51 -11.21
CA HIS A 84 -45.62 1.21 -11.35
C HIS A 84 -46.53 0.13 -11.97
N SER A 85 -47.82 0.07 -11.62
CA SER A 85 -48.75 -0.88 -12.25
C SER A 85 -49.06 -0.52 -13.71
N PHE A 86 -49.17 0.77 -14.03
CA PHE A 86 -49.35 1.27 -15.39
C PHE A 86 -48.17 0.88 -16.30
N LEU A 87 -46.94 1.06 -15.82
CA LEU A 87 -45.72 0.69 -16.54
C LEU A 87 -45.59 -0.83 -16.74
N LYS A 88 -45.97 -1.64 -15.73
CA LYS A 88 -45.99 -3.12 -15.84
C LYS A 88 -46.97 -3.63 -16.90
N GLN A 89 -48.00 -2.85 -17.25
CA GLN A 89 -48.93 -3.18 -18.33
C GLN A 89 -48.35 -2.88 -19.73
N GLY A 90 -47.07 -2.52 -19.85
CA GLY A 90 -46.40 -2.20 -21.11
C GLY A 90 -46.70 -0.81 -21.66
N LYS A 91 -47.38 0.04 -20.88
CA LYS A 91 -47.66 1.43 -21.25
C LYS A 91 -46.48 2.32 -20.85
N SER A 92 -46.14 3.30 -21.69
CA SER A 92 -44.97 4.16 -21.48
C SER A 92 -45.35 5.60 -21.09
N VAL A 93 -44.57 6.17 -20.19
CA VAL A 93 -44.57 7.62 -19.88
C VAL A 93 -43.15 8.13 -20.12
N SER A 94 -43.02 9.27 -20.78
CA SER A 94 -41.73 9.87 -21.14
C SER A 94 -41.55 11.24 -20.53
N LEU A 95 -40.35 11.53 -20.04
CA LEU A 95 -39.96 12.86 -19.62
C LEU A 95 -39.63 13.73 -20.87
N ARG A 96 -39.66 15.05 -20.75
CA ARG A 96 -39.22 15.96 -21.83
C ARG A 96 -37.78 16.41 -21.60
N LEU A 97 -37.04 16.71 -22.67
CA LEU A 97 -35.64 17.13 -22.60
C LEU A 97 -35.41 18.37 -21.72
N ASN A 98 -36.30 19.36 -21.79
CA ASN A 98 -36.17 20.58 -20.98
C ASN A 98 -36.21 20.29 -19.48
N MET A 99 -37.00 19.29 -19.05
CA MET A 99 -37.03 18.87 -17.65
C MET A 99 -35.75 18.13 -17.27
N ALA A 100 -35.19 17.32 -18.16
CA ALA A 100 -33.90 16.67 -17.95
C ALA A 100 -32.75 17.69 -17.79
N GLN A 101 -32.75 18.75 -18.60
CA GLN A 101 -31.80 19.86 -18.49
C GLN A 101 -31.99 20.64 -17.19
N LEU A 102 -33.24 20.95 -16.82
CA LEU A 102 -33.55 21.62 -15.57
C LEU A 102 -33.00 20.85 -14.36
N LEU A 103 -33.22 19.53 -14.33
CA LEU A 103 -32.69 18.66 -13.29
C LEU A 103 -31.15 18.75 -13.22
N LEU A 104 -30.46 18.63 -14.35
CA LEU A 104 -29.00 18.78 -14.42
C LEU A 104 -28.49 20.13 -13.90
N GLU A 105 -29.18 21.23 -14.22
CA GLU A 105 -28.87 22.57 -13.71
C GLU A 105 -29.10 22.64 -12.19
N ARG A 106 -30.18 22.05 -11.68
CA ARG A 106 -30.42 22.01 -10.23
C ARG A 106 -29.27 21.32 -9.51
N LEU A 107 -28.78 20.17 -9.98
CA LEU A 107 -27.64 19.49 -9.34
C LEU A 107 -26.39 20.36 -9.30
N GLN A 108 -26.15 21.15 -10.35
CA GLN A 108 -25.01 22.07 -10.43
C GLN A 108 -25.15 23.26 -9.47
N ASP A 109 -26.36 23.80 -9.30
CA ASP A 109 -26.61 24.87 -8.33
C ASP A 109 -26.30 24.42 -6.89
N TYR A 110 -26.60 23.16 -6.54
CA TYR A 110 -26.26 22.58 -5.22
C TYR A 110 -24.76 22.32 -5.05
N GLU A 111 -24.03 22.03 -6.12
CA GLU A 111 -22.57 21.87 -6.11
C GLU A 111 -21.86 23.22 -5.87
N GLN A 112 -22.39 24.30 -6.45
CA GLN A 112 -21.74 25.63 -6.43
C GLN A 112 -22.17 26.54 -5.27
N SER A 113 -23.35 26.33 -4.67
CA SER A 113 -23.91 27.26 -3.67
C SER A 113 -24.15 26.59 -2.31
N GLN A 114 -23.45 27.06 -1.27
CA GLN A 114 -23.74 26.71 0.14
C GLN A 114 -25.00 27.43 0.70
N SER A 115 -25.81 28.10 -0.12
CA SER A 115 -26.91 28.98 0.33
C SER A 115 -28.28 28.54 -0.20
N VAL A 116 -29.17 28.30 0.77
CA VAL A 116 -30.64 28.12 0.73
C VAL A 116 -31.18 27.61 -0.61
N ALA A 117 -31.15 26.30 -0.79
CA ALA A 117 -31.99 25.69 -1.79
C ALA A 117 -33.46 25.89 -1.43
N ALA A 118 -34.24 26.44 -2.37
CA ALA A 118 -35.67 26.70 -2.19
C ALA A 118 -36.54 25.42 -2.03
N VAL A 119 -35.92 24.23 -2.11
CA VAL A 119 -36.57 22.92 -2.08
C VAL A 119 -35.73 21.97 -1.22
N GLY A 120 -36.40 21.14 -0.43
CA GLY A 120 -35.74 20.14 0.40
C GLY A 120 -34.94 19.13 -0.44
N LEU A 121 -33.65 19.00 -0.15
CA LEU A 121 -32.72 18.08 -0.82
C LEU A 121 -33.22 16.63 -0.87
N SER A 122 -33.94 16.19 0.18
CA SER A 122 -34.59 14.87 0.23
C SER A 122 -35.60 14.66 -0.90
N THR A 123 -36.48 15.63 -1.15
CA THR A 123 -37.51 15.53 -2.21
C THR A 123 -36.87 15.48 -3.60
N LEU A 124 -35.79 16.22 -3.81
CA LEU A 124 -35.05 16.24 -5.06
C LEU A 124 -34.32 14.90 -5.30
N LEU A 125 -33.66 14.34 -4.28
CA LEU A 125 -33.04 13.01 -4.37
C LEU A 125 -34.07 11.90 -4.62
N ASN A 126 -35.24 11.97 -3.98
CA ASN A 126 -36.34 11.04 -4.26
C ASN A 126 -36.78 11.15 -5.72
N VAL A 127 -36.98 12.36 -6.25
CA VAL A 127 -37.34 12.56 -7.67
C VAL A 127 -36.29 11.93 -8.61
N TYR A 128 -34.99 12.10 -8.33
CA TYR A 128 -33.94 11.40 -9.09
C TYR A 128 -34.04 9.89 -8.97
N GLN A 129 -34.25 9.36 -7.76
CA GLN A 129 -34.44 7.93 -7.54
C GLN A 129 -35.62 7.39 -8.35
N GLY A 130 -36.77 8.08 -8.35
CA GLY A 130 -37.97 7.66 -9.08
C GLY A 130 -37.77 7.67 -10.60
N ILE A 131 -37.08 8.69 -11.13
CA ILE A 131 -36.76 8.79 -12.57
C ILE A 131 -35.74 7.71 -12.97
N LEU A 132 -34.64 7.56 -12.24
CA LEU A 132 -33.57 6.61 -12.56
C LEU A 132 -34.01 5.15 -12.40
N SER A 133 -34.91 4.87 -11.44
CA SER A 133 -35.48 3.53 -11.23
C SER A 133 -36.49 3.14 -12.31
N THR A 134 -36.92 4.08 -13.14
CA THR A 134 -37.95 3.87 -14.17
C THR A 134 -37.36 4.00 -15.58
N PRO A 135 -37.17 2.88 -16.32
CA PRO A 135 -36.50 2.88 -17.63
C PRO A 135 -37.10 3.82 -18.68
N THR A 136 -38.43 3.99 -18.69
CA THR A 136 -39.10 4.86 -19.67
C THR A 136 -38.87 6.34 -19.39
N LEU A 137 -38.71 6.73 -18.12
CA LEU A 137 -38.44 8.11 -17.72
C LEU A 137 -36.95 8.44 -17.84
N SER A 138 -36.06 7.51 -17.49
CA SER A 138 -34.62 7.66 -17.68
C SER A 138 -34.20 7.65 -19.15
N SER A 139 -35.05 7.15 -20.06
CA SER A 139 -34.78 7.10 -21.50
C SER A 139 -34.37 8.45 -22.10
N VAL A 140 -34.85 9.57 -21.57
CA VAL A 140 -34.47 10.91 -22.03
C VAL A 140 -32.98 11.16 -21.83
N PHE A 141 -32.43 10.73 -20.70
CA PHE A 141 -31.01 10.86 -20.41
C PHE A 141 -30.17 9.87 -21.23
N THR A 142 -30.73 8.72 -21.62
CA THR A 142 -30.02 7.75 -22.47
C THR A 142 -30.05 8.08 -23.96
N THR A 143 -30.90 9.02 -24.41
CA THR A 143 -30.90 9.50 -25.80
C THR A 143 -29.58 10.14 -26.21
N LYS A 144 -28.87 10.76 -25.26
CA LYS A 144 -27.52 11.30 -25.43
C LYS A 144 -26.66 10.87 -24.26
N PHE A 145 -25.63 10.07 -24.53
CA PHE A 145 -24.74 9.55 -23.49
C PHE A 145 -24.16 10.64 -22.58
N GLU A 146 -23.84 11.82 -23.13
CA GLU A 146 -23.36 12.98 -22.37
C GLU A 146 -24.31 13.41 -21.24
N LEU A 147 -25.64 13.36 -21.48
CA LEU A 147 -26.63 13.74 -20.47
C LEU A 147 -26.68 12.71 -19.34
N MET A 148 -26.55 11.43 -19.67
CA MET A 148 -26.52 10.35 -18.67
C MET A 148 -25.25 10.43 -17.81
N VAL A 149 -24.07 10.60 -18.44
CA VAL A 149 -22.80 10.75 -17.72
C VAL A 149 -22.84 11.98 -16.81
N SER A 150 -23.29 13.13 -17.33
CA SER A 150 -23.39 14.37 -16.55
C SER A 150 -24.36 14.23 -15.38
N LEU A 151 -25.48 13.51 -15.57
CA LEU A 151 -26.45 13.27 -14.52
C LEU A 151 -25.84 12.42 -13.40
N LEU A 152 -25.26 11.28 -13.76
CA LEU A 152 -24.71 10.34 -12.78
C LEU A 152 -23.51 10.93 -12.05
N SER A 153 -22.58 11.60 -12.76
CA SER A 153 -21.41 12.20 -12.13
C SER A 153 -21.81 13.26 -11.09
N ARG A 154 -22.69 14.19 -11.46
CA ARG A 154 -23.18 15.25 -10.56
C ARG A 154 -24.01 14.69 -9.41
N PHE A 155 -24.89 13.73 -9.68
CA PHE A 155 -25.71 13.09 -8.65
C PHE A 155 -24.85 12.38 -7.61
N TYR A 156 -23.91 11.54 -8.03
CA TYR A 156 -23.05 10.82 -7.11
C TYR A 156 -22.03 11.73 -6.40
N ARG A 157 -21.58 12.81 -7.06
CA ARG A 157 -20.75 13.85 -6.44
C ARG A 157 -21.49 14.55 -5.29
N LEU A 158 -22.72 15.00 -5.53
CA LEU A 158 -23.56 15.60 -4.48
C LEU A 158 -23.79 14.63 -3.31
N MET A 159 -24.05 13.35 -3.61
CA MET A 159 -24.20 12.32 -2.58
C MET A 159 -22.91 12.11 -1.78
N ALA A 160 -21.75 12.14 -2.42
CA ALA A 160 -20.45 12.05 -1.74
C ALA A 160 -20.24 13.23 -0.79
N GLU A 161 -20.45 14.45 -1.27
CA GLU A 161 -20.31 15.67 -0.45
C GLU A 161 -21.25 15.65 0.75
N MET A 162 -22.48 15.19 0.58
CA MET A 162 -23.42 15.05 1.70
C MET A 162 -22.93 14.05 2.74
N LEU A 163 -22.42 12.90 2.30
CA LEU A 163 -21.90 11.87 3.20
C LEU A 163 -20.68 12.37 3.99
N LEU A 164 -19.86 13.25 3.40
CA LEU A 164 -18.70 13.82 4.06
C LEU A 164 -19.06 15.01 4.98
N LYS A 165 -19.96 15.91 4.55
CA LYS A 165 -20.46 17.03 5.37
C LYS A 165 -21.24 16.55 6.61
N GLN A 166 -21.97 15.43 6.50
CA GLN A 166 -22.71 14.81 7.60
C GLN A 166 -22.10 13.44 7.96
N ALA A 167 -20.80 13.44 8.26
CA ALA A 167 -20.06 12.22 8.54
C ALA A 167 -20.64 11.44 9.73
N GLN A 168 -20.81 10.13 9.56
CA GLN A 168 -21.26 9.21 10.61
C GLN A 168 -20.26 8.06 10.76
N PRO A 169 -19.04 8.33 11.27
CA PRO A 169 -17.96 7.34 11.35
C PRO A 169 -18.26 6.19 12.31
N SER A 170 -19.26 6.33 13.18
CA SER A 170 -19.75 5.28 14.09
C SER A 170 -20.67 4.27 13.39
N ILE A 171 -21.10 4.52 12.14
CA ILE A 171 -22.09 3.70 11.44
C ILE A 171 -21.40 2.91 10.31
N PRO A 172 -21.44 1.55 10.31
CA PRO A 172 -20.82 0.74 9.25
C PRO A 172 -21.36 1.02 7.84
N ALA A 173 -22.61 1.45 7.73
CA ALA A 173 -23.25 1.77 6.45
C ALA A 173 -22.58 2.96 5.75
N TRP A 174 -22.07 3.93 6.50
CA TRP A 174 -21.37 5.10 5.95
C TRP A 174 -20.16 4.68 5.10
N TYR A 175 -19.29 3.83 5.65
CA TYR A 175 -18.15 3.26 4.92
C TYR A 175 -18.56 2.41 3.72
N ARG A 176 -19.66 1.66 3.82
CA ARG A 176 -20.16 0.84 2.69
C ARG A 176 -20.69 1.70 1.55
N CYS A 177 -21.36 2.81 1.85
CA CYS A 177 -21.81 3.78 0.85
C CYS A 177 -20.60 4.40 0.13
N LEU A 178 -19.60 4.88 0.87
CA LEU A 178 -18.38 5.44 0.30
C LEU A 178 -17.63 4.42 -0.57
N LYS A 179 -17.53 3.16 -0.11
CA LYS A 179 -16.94 2.09 -0.93
C LYS A 179 -17.71 1.87 -2.24
N THR A 180 -19.05 1.94 -2.18
CA THR A 180 -19.89 1.78 -3.37
C THR A 180 -19.65 2.92 -4.36
N LEU A 181 -19.56 4.16 -3.86
CA LEU A 181 -19.23 5.34 -4.68
C LEU A 181 -17.83 5.20 -5.33
N LEU A 182 -16.83 4.77 -4.56
CA LEU A 182 -15.49 4.46 -5.08
C LEU A 182 -15.54 3.41 -6.20
N GLY A 183 -16.35 2.36 -6.02
CA GLY A 183 -16.52 1.29 -7.00
C GLY A 183 -17.23 1.73 -8.28
N LEU A 184 -18.00 2.81 -8.24
CA LEU A 184 -18.60 3.41 -9.44
C LEU A 184 -17.57 4.21 -10.24
N ASN A 185 -16.88 5.14 -9.58
CA ASN A 185 -15.79 5.90 -10.16
C ASN A 185 -14.96 6.60 -9.07
N HIS A 186 -13.64 6.42 -9.09
CA HIS A 186 -12.72 7.06 -8.14
C HIS A 186 -12.77 8.59 -8.19
N LEU A 187 -13.05 9.18 -9.36
CA LEU A 187 -13.16 10.63 -9.54
C LEU A 187 -14.30 11.26 -8.72
N ILE A 188 -15.26 10.47 -8.22
CA ILE A 188 -16.35 10.97 -7.37
C ILE A 188 -15.80 11.41 -6.01
N LEU A 189 -14.84 10.65 -5.46
CA LEU A 189 -14.27 10.86 -4.13
C LEU A 189 -12.90 11.54 -4.15
N GLU A 190 -12.21 11.53 -5.28
CA GLU A 190 -10.86 12.12 -5.41
C GLU A 190 -10.77 13.59 -4.93
N PRO A 191 -11.73 14.49 -5.23
CA PRO A 191 -11.63 15.88 -4.78
C PRO A 191 -11.71 16.07 -3.26
N ASP A 192 -12.34 15.13 -2.53
CA ASP A 192 -12.46 15.19 -1.07
C ASP A 192 -11.67 14.07 -0.40
N LEU A 193 -10.64 13.53 -1.07
CA LEU A 193 -9.88 12.39 -0.56
C LEU A 193 -9.24 12.69 0.80
N GLU A 194 -8.70 13.89 0.99
CA GLU A 194 -8.08 14.30 2.25
C GLU A 194 -9.11 14.33 3.39
N GLN A 195 -10.30 14.90 3.15
CA GLN A 195 -11.40 14.91 4.11
C GLN A 195 -11.91 13.49 4.42
N LEU A 196 -12.00 12.62 3.40
CA LEU A 196 -12.36 11.22 3.58
C LEU A 196 -11.34 10.50 4.46
N LEU A 197 -10.05 10.71 4.22
CA LEU A 197 -8.96 10.10 4.97
C LEU A 197 -8.94 10.59 6.41
N SER A 198 -9.13 11.89 6.68
CA SER A 198 -9.18 12.41 8.04
C SER A 198 -10.34 11.79 8.83
N LEU A 199 -11.54 11.76 8.26
CA LEU A 199 -12.74 11.21 8.89
C LEU A 199 -12.66 9.69 9.10
N ALA A 200 -12.12 8.96 8.11
CA ALA A 200 -12.04 7.50 8.16
C ALA A 200 -10.86 7.02 8.99
N TRP A 201 -9.75 7.74 9.05
CA TRP A 201 -8.51 7.29 9.70
C TRP A 201 -8.39 7.75 11.15
N ILE A 202 -8.58 9.05 11.44
CA ILE A 202 -8.11 9.71 12.68
C ILE A 202 -9.09 9.57 13.85
N ASN A 203 -10.38 9.33 13.61
CA ASN A 203 -11.33 9.02 14.68
C ASN A 203 -11.13 7.57 15.18
N MET A 204 -10.10 7.39 16.01
CA MET A 204 -9.77 6.21 16.82
C MET A 204 -10.20 6.55 18.25
N ASP A 205 -11.25 5.96 18.83
CA ASP A 205 -11.40 4.55 19.15
C ASP A 205 -12.87 4.11 19.02
N CYS A 206 -13.19 3.32 17.98
CA CYS A 206 -14.48 2.64 17.95
C CYS A 206 -14.30 1.19 18.38
N THR A 207 -14.79 0.85 19.57
CA THR A 207 -14.75 -0.52 20.12
C THR A 207 -15.58 -1.52 19.30
N ASP A 208 -16.46 -1.04 18.41
CA ASP A 208 -17.30 -1.90 17.57
C ASP A 208 -16.50 -2.54 16.41
N THR A 209 -16.31 -3.85 16.53
CA THR A 209 -15.71 -4.73 15.51
C THR A 209 -16.33 -4.57 14.11
N ARG A 210 -17.64 -4.26 14.00
CA ARG A 210 -18.31 -4.10 12.70
C ARG A 210 -17.90 -2.82 12.00
N VAL A 211 -17.73 -1.74 12.76
CA VAL A 211 -17.27 -0.43 12.25
C VAL A 211 -15.81 -0.57 11.80
N SER A 212 -14.96 -1.15 12.64
CA SER A 212 -13.55 -1.41 12.31
C SER A 212 -13.40 -2.25 11.04
N ARG A 213 -14.20 -3.31 10.89
CA ARG A 213 -14.20 -4.13 9.66
C ARG A 213 -14.65 -3.31 8.44
N ALA A 214 -15.70 -2.50 8.55
CA ALA A 214 -16.18 -1.68 7.44
C ALA A 214 -15.16 -0.62 7.02
N LYS A 215 -14.49 0.01 7.99
CA LYS A 215 -13.36 0.94 7.80
C LYS A 215 -12.20 0.27 7.06
N GLN A 216 -11.72 -0.89 7.54
CA GLN A 216 -10.63 -1.63 6.89
C GLN A 216 -10.98 -2.01 5.44
N VAL A 217 -12.22 -2.40 5.18
CA VAL A 217 -12.68 -2.75 3.84
C VAL A 217 -12.72 -1.53 2.92
N LEU A 218 -13.12 -0.34 3.40
CA LEU A 218 -13.06 0.90 2.63
C LEU A 218 -11.61 1.28 2.29
N LEU A 219 -10.74 1.33 3.30
CA LEU A 219 -9.33 1.70 3.14
C LEU A 219 -8.58 0.74 2.20
N GLY A 220 -8.79 -0.57 2.37
CA GLY A 220 -8.24 -1.56 1.44
C GLY A 220 -8.78 -1.42 0.01
N SER A 221 -10.02 -0.97 -0.16
CA SER A 221 -10.59 -0.70 -1.49
C SER A 221 -10.00 0.56 -2.12
N LEU A 222 -9.75 1.62 -1.33
CA LEU A 222 -9.02 2.81 -1.77
C LEU A 222 -7.62 2.43 -2.23
N LEU A 223 -6.85 1.75 -1.39
CA LEU A 223 -5.50 1.28 -1.72
C LEU A 223 -5.52 0.48 -3.03
N GLN A 224 -6.37 -0.54 -3.13
CA GLN A 224 -6.46 -1.37 -4.33
C GLN A 224 -6.81 -0.55 -5.58
N THR A 225 -7.64 0.47 -5.45
CA THR A 225 -8.02 1.36 -6.57
C THR A 225 -6.82 2.20 -7.01
N TYR A 226 -6.12 2.84 -6.08
CA TYR A 226 -4.93 3.64 -6.39
C TYR A 226 -3.75 2.80 -6.89
N THR A 227 -3.59 1.56 -6.42
CA THR A 227 -2.63 0.60 -6.97
C THR A 227 -2.96 0.26 -8.42
N LYS A 228 -4.24 -0.01 -8.74
CA LYS A 228 -4.69 -0.26 -10.13
C LYS A 228 -4.47 0.96 -11.04
N LEU A 229 -4.65 2.16 -10.51
CA LEU A 229 -4.41 3.43 -11.22
C LEU A 229 -2.92 3.76 -11.35
N ARG A 230 -2.01 3.00 -10.71
CA ARG A 230 -0.57 3.30 -10.62
C ARG A 230 -0.28 4.66 -9.97
N GLN A 231 -1.17 5.12 -9.10
CA GLN A 231 -1.11 6.39 -8.38
C GLN A 231 -0.90 6.19 -6.88
N LEU A 232 -0.30 5.06 -6.51
CA LEU A 232 -0.03 4.71 -5.11
C LEU A 232 0.82 5.76 -4.37
N PRO A 233 1.87 6.36 -4.97
CA PRO A 233 2.63 7.43 -4.31
C PRO A 233 1.79 8.69 -4.02
N LYS A 234 0.85 9.05 -4.91
CA LYS A 234 -0.05 10.18 -4.69
C LYS A 234 -0.94 9.93 -3.47
N PHE A 235 -1.55 8.75 -3.39
CA PHE A 235 -2.38 8.36 -2.26
C PHE A 235 -1.63 8.44 -0.91
N PHE A 236 -0.38 7.98 -0.86
CA PHE A 236 0.41 8.07 0.36
C PHE A 236 0.86 9.50 0.70
N SER A 237 1.17 10.31 -0.32
CA SER A 237 1.40 11.75 -0.13
C SER A 237 0.19 12.44 0.49
N ASP A 238 -1.01 12.18 -0.03
CA ASP A 238 -2.26 12.78 0.48
C ASP A 238 -2.61 12.24 1.89
N LEU A 239 -2.26 10.98 2.19
CA LEU A 239 -2.41 10.44 3.55
C LEU A 239 -1.47 11.13 4.53
N VAL A 240 -0.23 11.38 4.12
CA VAL A 240 0.76 12.08 4.95
C VAL A 240 0.42 13.57 5.09
N SER A 241 -0.11 14.24 4.05
CA SER A 241 -0.57 15.63 4.14
C SER A 241 -1.67 15.75 5.19
N VAL A 242 -2.66 14.85 5.20
CA VAL A 242 -3.73 14.82 6.21
C VAL A 242 -3.16 14.68 7.62
N ILE A 243 -2.14 13.84 7.83
CA ILE A 243 -1.49 13.72 9.14
C ILE A 243 -0.81 15.04 9.51
N ILE A 244 -0.16 15.72 8.57
CA ILE A 244 0.52 17.00 8.82
C ILE A 244 -0.48 18.14 9.07
N GLU A 245 -1.54 18.28 8.28
CA GLU A 245 -2.54 19.34 8.42
C GLU A 245 -3.29 19.25 9.75
N GLN A 246 -3.60 18.03 10.20
CA GLN A 246 -4.19 17.79 11.51
C GLN A 246 -3.26 18.18 12.67
N THR A 247 -1.93 18.21 12.43
CA THR A 247 -0.97 18.74 13.40
C THR A 247 -0.88 20.27 13.37
N ALA A 248 -1.30 20.91 12.27
CA ALA A 248 -1.33 22.35 12.15
C ALA A 248 -2.59 22.96 12.80
N GLU A 249 -3.74 22.31 12.67
CA GLU A 249 -5.03 22.79 13.21
C GLU A 249 -5.18 22.62 14.74
N ASN A 250 -4.53 21.60 15.33
CA ASN A 250 -4.56 21.36 16.79
C ASN A 250 -3.60 22.27 17.60
N ASN A 251 -2.94 23.24 16.95
CA ASN A 251 -1.94 24.12 17.56
C ASN A 251 -2.51 25.12 18.58
N GLU A 252 -3.83 25.28 18.69
CA GLU A 252 -4.39 26.31 19.58
C GLU A 252 -4.61 25.85 21.04
N SER A 253 -4.52 24.55 21.38
CA SER A 253 -4.78 24.15 22.78
C SER A 253 -4.28 22.77 23.27
N GLN A 254 -3.34 22.06 22.61
CA GLN A 254 -2.83 20.77 23.10
C GLN A 254 -1.30 20.67 23.13
N ASP A 255 -0.77 20.06 24.20
CA ASP A 255 0.65 19.80 24.45
C ASP A 255 1.32 19.17 23.22
N LEU A 256 2.46 19.72 22.78
CA LEU A 256 3.31 19.15 21.71
C LEU A 256 3.55 17.64 21.90
N ASP A 257 3.61 17.16 23.14
CA ASP A 257 3.80 15.74 23.50
C ASP A 257 2.61 14.85 23.09
N THR A 258 1.38 15.38 23.10
CA THR A 258 0.19 14.67 22.59
C THR A 258 0.20 14.57 21.07
N LEU A 259 0.76 15.58 20.38
CA LEU A 259 0.90 15.58 18.93
C LEU A 259 1.95 14.55 18.48
N PHE A 260 3.12 14.53 19.13
CA PHE A 260 4.17 13.56 18.81
C PHE A 260 3.72 12.11 19.03
N SER A 261 3.03 11.83 20.14
CA SER A 261 2.47 10.51 20.39
C SER A 261 1.38 10.13 19.39
N THR A 262 0.53 11.08 18.97
CA THR A 262 -0.50 10.84 17.94
C THR A 262 0.12 10.48 16.59
N ILE A 263 1.19 11.17 16.17
CA ILE A 263 1.85 10.90 14.88
C ILE A 263 2.59 9.57 14.92
N LEU A 264 3.30 9.28 16.02
CA LEU A 264 3.95 7.99 16.21
C LEU A 264 2.91 6.85 16.17
N ASN A 265 1.83 6.97 16.95
CA ASN A 265 0.75 5.97 16.97
C ASN A 265 0.05 5.83 15.61
N SER A 266 -0.12 6.93 14.89
CA SER A 266 -0.72 6.92 13.54
C SER A 266 0.19 6.20 12.54
N SER A 267 1.50 6.46 12.58
CA SER A 267 2.47 5.74 11.75
C SER A 267 2.56 4.26 12.11
N GLN A 268 2.51 3.90 13.39
CA GLN A 268 2.44 2.51 13.84
C GLN A 268 1.13 1.84 13.40
N SER A 269 -0.02 2.51 13.54
CA SER A 269 -1.33 2.05 13.07
C SER A 269 -1.34 1.83 11.56
N LEU A 270 -0.69 2.72 10.80
CA LEU A 270 -0.56 2.61 9.36
C LEU A 270 0.29 1.39 9.00
N LEU A 271 1.48 1.24 9.58
CA LEU A 271 2.39 0.15 9.28
C LEU A 271 1.88 -1.22 9.78
N THR A 272 1.01 -1.24 10.80
CA THR A 272 0.35 -2.47 11.30
C THR A 272 -0.92 -2.82 10.53
N ALA A 273 -1.38 -1.95 9.64
CA ALA A 273 -2.64 -2.12 8.93
C ALA A 273 -2.68 -3.44 8.13
N ARG A 274 -3.68 -4.27 8.44
CA ARG A 274 -3.88 -5.58 7.77
C ARG A 274 -4.22 -5.47 6.29
N TRP A 275 -4.62 -4.29 5.83
CA TRP A 275 -4.95 -4.02 4.44
C TRP A 275 -3.73 -3.65 3.58
N LEU A 276 -2.55 -3.43 4.18
CA LEU A 276 -1.29 -3.22 3.46
C LEU A 276 -0.56 -4.55 3.22
N SER A 277 -0.11 -4.76 1.99
CA SER A 277 0.84 -5.83 1.64
C SER A 277 2.29 -5.40 1.91
N LEU A 278 3.21 -6.36 1.97
CA LEU A 278 4.65 -6.07 2.13
C LEU A 278 5.22 -5.23 0.97
N SER A 279 4.73 -5.43 -0.25
CA SER A 279 5.15 -4.63 -1.41
C SER A 279 4.63 -3.19 -1.35
N ASP A 280 3.42 -2.97 -0.82
CA ASP A 280 2.87 -1.62 -0.67
C ASP A 280 3.63 -0.84 0.42
N LEU A 281 4.11 -1.54 1.46
CA LEU A 281 4.95 -0.93 2.49
C LEU A 281 6.21 -0.31 1.89
N CYS A 282 6.89 -0.99 0.97
CA CYS A 282 8.09 -0.44 0.31
C CYS A 282 7.83 0.88 -0.44
N VAL A 283 6.62 1.08 -0.97
CA VAL A 283 6.23 2.34 -1.64
C VAL A 283 5.89 3.43 -0.62
N LEU A 284 5.36 3.04 0.54
CA LEU A 284 5.02 3.94 1.65
C LEU A 284 6.25 4.40 2.45
N GLU A 285 7.30 3.57 2.55
CA GLU A 285 8.53 3.86 3.29
C GLU A 285 9.05 5.31 3.10
N PRO A 286 9.26 5.83 1.87
CA PRO A 286 9.78 7.18 1.67
C PRO A 286 8.86 8.30 2.19
N ASP A 287 7.54 8.14 2.10
CA ASP A 287 6.60 9.18 2.53
C ASP A 287 6.45 9.21 4.06
N VAL A 288 6.48 8.04 4.71
CA VAL A 288 6.59 7.94 6.18
C VAL A 288 7.93 8.49 6.67
N GLN A 289 9.02 8.24 5.93
CA GLN A 289 10.32 8.81 6.25
C GLN A 289 10.31 10.35 6.21
N LYS A 290 9.67 10.97 5.21
CA LYS A 290 9.51 12.44 5.16
C LYS A 290 8.73 12.96 6.37
N LEU A 291 7.65 12.29 6.76
CA LEU A 291 6.88 12.63 7.96
C LEU A 291 7.77 12.58 9.21
N LEU A 292 8.56 11.51 9.38
CA LEU A 292 9.51 11.37 10.49
C LEU A 292 10.60 12.46 10.45
N CYS A 293 11.10 12.86 9.28
CA CYS A 293 12.05 13.97 9.17
C CYS A 293 11.43 15.27 9.69
N HIS A 294 10.21 15.59 9.25
CA HIS A 294 9.51 16.79 9.68
C HIS A 294 9.22 16.81 11.20
N LEU A 295 8.94 15.64 11.78
CA LEU A 295 8.82 15.47 13.23
C LEU A 295 10.12 15.78 13.95
N VAL A 296 11.23 15.20 13.51
CA VAL A 296 12.53 15.37 14.16
C VAL A 296 12.99 16.83 14.09
N GLU A 297 12.77 17.52 12.97
CA GLU A 297 13.12 18.94 12.82
C GLU A 297 12.46 19.83 13.88
N LYS A 298 11.26 19.45 14.34
CA LYS A 298 10.48 20.18 15.35
C LYS A 298 10.66 19.64 16.78
N CYS A 299 11.42 18.56 16.97
CA CYS A 299 11.65 17.92 18.27
C CYS A 299 12.79 18.57 19.06
N SER A 300 12.62 18.68 20.39
CA SER A 300 13.75 18.92 21.30
C SER A 300 14.52 17.62 21.57
N SER A 301 15.79 17.72 21.97
CA SER A 301 16.65 16.56 22.25
C SER A 301 16.10 15.64 23.36
N GLU A 302 15.48 16.22 24.39
CA GLU A 302 14.88 15.47 25.50
C GLU A 302 13.66 14.66 25.05
N ARG A 303 12.78 15.29 24.25
CA ARG A 303 11.61 14.63 23.66
C ARG A 303 12.00 13.52 22.70
N PHE A 304 13.00 13.77 21.86
CA PHE A 304 13.54 12.74 20.98
C PHE A 304 14.04 11.54 21.76
N SER A 305 14.70 11.76 22.91
CA SER A 305 15.17 10.68 23.78
C SER A 305 14.01 9.85 24.38
N LEU A 306 12.89 10.49 24.74
CA LEU A 306 11.68 9.79 25.19
C LEU A 306 11.05 8.95 24.06
N LEU A 307 10.98 9.49 22.84
CA LEU A 307 10.50 8.75 21.67
C LEU A 307 11.38 7.52 21.39
N LEU A 308 12.69 7.65 21.49
CA LEU A 308 13.61 6.52 21.33
C LEU A 308 13.37 5.42 22.37
N MET A 309 13.04 5.79 23.60
CA MET A 309 12.71 4.82 24.65
C MET A 309 11.39 4.10 24.35
N GLN A 310 10.34 4.81 23.94
CA GLN A 310 9.06 4.20 23.52
C GLN A 310 9.24 3.23 22.36
N ILE A 311 10.00 3.63 21.33
CA ILE A 311 10.29 2.79 20.16
C ILE A 311 11.13 1.57 20.56
N LYS A 312 12.09 1.73 21.49
CA LYS A 312 12.88 0.60 22.02
C LYS A 312 12.03 -0.38 22.82
N GLU A 313 11.01 0.09 23.54
CA GLU A 313 10.06 -0.75 24.27
C GLU A 313 9.17 -1.57 23.32
N GLY A 314 8.80 -1.01 22.16
CA GLY A 314 8.05 -1.74 21.13
C GLY A 314 8.77 -2.95 20.50
N LEU A 315 10.10 -3.04 20.67
CA LEU A 315 10.89 -4.23 20.35
C LEU A 315 10.76 -5.29 21.46
N ASP A 316 9.55 -5.81 21.66
CA ASP A 316 9.24 -6.87 22.62
C ASP A 316 9.05 -8.22 21.92
N THR A 317 9.73 -9.25 22.44
CA THR A 317 9.60 -10.63 21.97
C THR A 317 8.30 -11.29 22.39
N GLY A 318 7.68 -10.86 23.50
CA GLY A 318 6.40 -11.40 23.95
C GLY A 318 5.30 -11.24 22.89
N ASN A 319 5.36 -10.16 22.11
CA ASN A 319 4.41 -9.92 21.01
C ASN A 319 4.58 -10.86 19.82
N ILE A 320 5.77 -11.43 19.60
CA ILE A 320 5.97 -12.49 18.59
C ILE A 320 5.27 -13.77 19.04
N GLU A 321 5.49 -14.17 20.30
CA GLU A 321 4.88 -15.37 20.89
C GLU A 321 3.35 -15.25 20.97
N GLY A 322 2.83 -14.03 21.18
CA GLY A 322 1.41 -13.71 21.14
C GLY A 322 0.77 -13.61 19.74
N GLY A 323 1.54 -13.82 18.66
CA GLY A 323 1.05 -13.76 17.28
C GLY A 323 0.89 -12.35 16.69
N ASN A 324 1.30 -11.31 17.41
CA ASN A 324 1.21 -9.89 17.02
C ASN A 324 2.52 -9.38 16.37
N TYR A 325 3.16 -10.21 15.53
CA TYR A 325 4.44 -9.89 14.90
C TYR A 325 4.43 -8.60 14.04
N ARG A 326 3.25 -8.16 13.56
CA ARG A 326 3.11 -6.93 12.77
C ARG A 326 3.40 -5.66 13.57
N GLU A 327 3.09 -5.64 14.87
CA GLU A 327 3.38 -4.50 15.77
C GLU A 327 4.88 -4.35 16.02
N VAL A 328 5.56 -5.49 16.15
CA VAL A 328 7.02 -5.51 16.26
C VAL A 328 7.64 -5.11 14.92
N LEU A 329 7.10 -5.59 13.80
CA LEU A 329 7.60 -5.25 12.45
C LEU A 329 7.43 -3.76 12.14
N SER A 330 6.30 -3.15 12.48
CA SER A 330 6.09 -1.70 12.29
C SER A 330 7.13 -0.90 13.07
N THR A 331 7.42 -1.31 14.32
CA THR A 331 8.47 -0.70 15.13
C THR A 331 9.85 -0.85 14.48
N VAL A 332 10.18 -2.02 13.94
CA VAL A 332 11.43 -2.27 13.20
C VAL A 332 11.55 -1.38 11.96
N ILE A 333 10.46 -1.22 11.19
CA ILE A 333 10.42 -0.35 10.01
C ILE A 333 10.59 1.12 10.41
N LEU A 334 9.92 1.58 11.47
CA LEU A 334 10.08 2.96 11.98
C LEU A 334 11.51 3.23 12.40
N ILE A 335 12.14 2.29 13.12
CA ILE A 335 13.56 2.40 13.48
C ILE A 335 14.42 2.50 12.22
N LYS A 336 14.25 1.59 11.25
CA LYS A 336 14.97 1.65 9.97
C LYS A 336 14.84 3.03 9.33
N MET A 337 13.62 3.57 9.23
CA MET A 337 13.39 4.89 8.65
C MET A 337 14.08 6.00 9.44
N MET A 338 14.01 5.98 10.77
CA MET A 338 14.67 6.98 11.63
C MET A 338 16.18 7.02 11.44
N PHE A 339 16.83 5.86 11.31
CA PHE A 339 18.27 5.79 11.03
C PHE A 339 18.64 6.28 9.62
N CYS A 340 17.69 6.37 8.70
CA CYS A 340 17.89 6.91 7.36
C CYS A 340 17.54 8.40 7.25
N CYS A 341 16.98 9.03 8.29
CA CYS A 341 16.65 10.46 8.28
C CYS A 341 17.90 11.33 8.46
N PRO A 342 18.00 12.51 7.80
CA PRO A 342 18.96 13.53 8.18
C PRO A 342 18.54 14.13 9.54
N LEU A 343 19.28 13.81 10.61
CA LEU A 343 18.97 14.25 11.97
C LEU A 343 19.85 15.45 12.37
N PRO A 344 19.33 16.41 13.16
CA PRO A 344 20.16 17.38 13.86
C PRO A 344 21.19 16.68 14.75
N GLU A 345 22.40 17.26 14.88
CA GLU A 345 23.51 16.71 15.67
C GLU A 345 23.15 16.19 17.08
N PRO A 346 22.36 16.90 17.92
CA PRO A 346 21.97 16.37 19.23
C PRO A 346 21.07 15.12 19.14
N CYS A 347 20.15 15.08 18.17
CA CYS A 347 19.27 13.93 17.94
C CYS A 347 20.07 12.75 17.38
N PHE A 348 21.01 13.01 16.48
CA PHE A 348 21.94 12.01 15.95
C PHE A 348 22.72 11.34 17.08
N ASN A 349 23.32 12.13 17.98
CA ASN A 349 24.09 11.61 19.11
C ASN A 349 23.22 10.78 20.07
N ALA A 350 22.01 11.24 20.38
CA ALA A 350 21.06 10.49 21.22
C ALA A 350 20.64 9.16 20.57
N LEU A 351 20.38 9.14 19.26
CA LEU A 351 20.04 7.93 18.51
C LEU A 351 21.16 6.90 18.59
N TRP A 352 22.39 7.31 18.29
CA TRP A 352 23.55 6.42 18.27
C TRP A 352 23.99 5.95 19.66
N LEU A 353 23.65 6.68 20.73
CA LEU A 353 23.82 6.21 22.10
C LEU A 353 22.93 4.99 22.43
N ILE A 354 21.70 4.96 21.90
CA ILE A 354 20.72 3.88 22.12
C ILE A 354 20.85 2.77 21.06
N ALA A 355 21.43 3.05 19.89
CA ALA A 355 21.60 2.13 18.77
C ALA A 355 22.16 0.74 19.17
N PRO A 356 23.20 0.61 20.02
CA PRO A 356 23.68 -0.70 20.50
C PRO A 356 22.60 -1.58 21.14
N GLN A 357 21.70 -0.98 21.92
CA GLN A 357 20.62 -1.68 22.60
C GLN A 357 19.53 -2.10 21.62
N ILE A 358 19.20 -1.22 20.67
CA ILE A 358 18.26 -1.50 19.58
C ILE A 358 18.77 -2.67 18.71
N ILE A 359 20.05 -2.61 18.30
CA ILE A 359 20.68 -3.67 17.52
C ILE A 359 20.62 -4.99 18.29
N SER A 360 21.00 -5.00 19.58
CA SER A 360 20.96 -6.21 20.42
C SER A 360 19.55 -6.81 20.52
N LYS A 361 18.53 -5.98 20.72
CA LYS A 361 17.12 -6.43 20.72
C LYS A 361 16.70 -7.00 19.35
N MET A 362 17.04 -6.32 18.25
CA MET A 362 16.76 -6.83 16.90
C MET A 362 17.47 -8.17 16.63
N MET A 363 18.67 -8.39 17.17
CA MET A 363 19.37 -9.68 17.05
C MET A 363 18.57 -10.79 17.73
N PHE A 364 18.03 -10.50 18.91
CA PHE A 364 17.20 -11.45 19.62
C PHE A 364 15.89 -11.73 18.88
N LEU A 365 15.28 -10.73 18.24
CA LEU A 365 14.11 -10.89 17.36
C LEU A 365 14.39 -11.79 16.14
N VAL A 366 15.57 -11.64 15.51
CA VAL A 366 15.99 -12.52 14.42
C VAL A 366 16.11 -13.96 14.91
N ARG A 367 16.76 -14.17 16.07
CA ARG A 367 16.93 -15.52 16.63
C ARG A 367 15.61 -16.18 17.01
N SER A 368 14.70 -15.45 17.64
CA SER A 368 13.39 -15.99 18.05
C SER A 368 12.50 -16.30 16.86
N SER A 369 12.40 -15.38 15.89
CA SER A 369 11.59 -15.58 14.69
C SER A 369 12.13 -16.68 13.77
N SER A 370 13.45 -16.94 13.78
CA SER A 370 14.06 -18.01 12.99
C SER A 370 13.65 -19.42 13.43
N LEU A 371 13.05 -19.59 14.61
CA LEU A 371 12.50 -20.87 15.07
C LEU A 371 11.21 -21.25 14.34
N ASP A 372 10.49 -20.28 13.79
CA ASP A 372 9.23 -20.49 13.06
C ASP A 372 9.41 -20.17 11.57
N ALA A 373 9.38 -21.20 10.73
CA ALA A 373 9.52 -21.06 9.28
C ALA A 373 8.46 -20.15 8.64
N SER A 374 7.28 -20.00 9.26
CA SER A 374 6.20 -19.14 8.75
C SER A 374 6.52 -17.64 8.87
N LEU A 375 7.37 -17.26 9.83
CA LEU A 375 7.77 -15.88 10.09
C LEU A 375 8.97 -15.44 9.25
N ASN A 376 9.64 -16.37 8.56
CA ASN A 376 10.90 -16.08 7.87
C ASN A 376 10.76 -14.96 6.82
N LEU A 377 9.86 -15.11 5.85
CA LEU A 377 9.60 -14.09 4.84
C LEU A 377 8.91 -12.81 5.37
N PRO A 378 7.80 -12.91 6.14
CA PRO A 378 7.07 -11.71 6.54
C PRO A 378 7.72 -10.91 7.68
N PHE A 379 8.69 -11.48 8.41
CA PHE A 379 9.28 -10.84 9.58
C PHE A 379 10.81 -10.94 9.63
N THR A 380 11.39 -12.14 9.61
CA THR A 380 12.85 -12.32 9.79
C THR A 380 13.65 -11.61 8.70
N VAL A 381 13.26 -11.74 7.43
CA VAL A 381 13.92 -11.08 6.29
C VAL A 381 13.87 -9.55 6.41
N PRO A 382 12.72 -8.90 6.64
CA PRO A 382 12.65 -7.46 6.91
C PRO A 382 13.52 -7.00 8.09
N VAL A 383 13.59 -7.76 9.18
CA VAL A 383 14.40 -7.40 10.35
C VAL A 383 15.89 -7.49 10.03
N VAL A 384 16.32 -8.53 9.31
CA VAL A 384 17.70 -8.65 8.81
C VAL A 384 18.05 -7.49 7.87
N ALA A 385 17.15 -7.12 6.97
CA ALA A 385 17.34 -5.97 6.08
C ALA A 385 17.44 -4.65 6.86
N ALA A 386 16.60 -4.44 7.87
CA ALA A 386 16.64 -3.26 8.75
C ALA A 386 17.99 -3.16 9.49
N VAL A 387 18.45 -4.26 10.11
CA VAL A 387 19.76 -4.29 10.78
C VAL A 387 20.88 -4.01 9.79
N THR A 388 20.81 -4.58 8.58
CA THR A 388 21.79 -4.34 7.51
C THR A 388 21.85 -2.85 7.15
N THR A 389 20.69 -2.18 7.03
CA THR A 389 20.67 -0.73 6.79
C THR A 389 21.24 0.07 7.97
N LEU A 390 20.97 -0.33 9.22
CA LEU A 390 21.53 0.30 10.41
C LEU A 390 23.07 0.19 10.43
N LEU A 391 23.62 -0.98 10.06
CA LEU A 391 25.06 -1.18 9.97
C LEU A 391 25.70 -0.33 8.87
N ARG A 392 25.02 -0.14 7.72
CA ARG A 392 25.50 0.76 6.66
C ARG A 392 25.54 2.21 7.12
N GLN A 393 24.50 2.67 7.82
CA GLN A 393 24.46 4.05 8.35
C GLN A 393 25.43 4.26 9.52
N GLY A 394 25.83 3.18 10.20
CA GLY A 394 26.77 3.21 11.31
C GLY A 394 28.25 3.15 10.93
N GLU A 395 28.58 3.29 9.64
CA GLU A 395 29.97 3.34 9.15
C GLU A 395 30.75 4.45 9.89
N GLY A 396 31.86 4.08 10.54
CA GLY A 396 32.68 4.99 11.35
C GLY A 396 32.13 5.32 12.75
N VAL A 397 30.84 5.07 13.02
CA VAL A 397 30.20 5.32 14.34
C VAL A 397 30.23 4.08 15.23
N ILE A 398 30.01 2.89 14.65
CA ILE A 398 30.04 1.62 15.38
C ILE A 398 31.50 1.15 15.50
N VAL A 399 32.14 1.50 16.61
CA VAL A 399 33.53 1.10 16.87
C VAL A 399 33.61 -0.29 17.53
N ASN A 400 32.56 -0.71 18.25
CA ASN A 400 32.59 -1.95 19.02
C ASN A 400 32.32 -3.19 18.13
N PRO A 401 33.30 -4.11 17.99
CA PRO A 401 33.16 -5.30 17.14
C PRO A 401 32.08 -6.28 17.64
N HIS A 402 31.69 -6.19 18.92
CA HIS A 402 30.73 -7.11 19.53
C HIS A 402 29.36 -7.12 18.81
N HIS A 403 28.87 -5.96 18.37
CA HIS A 403 27.55 -5.86 17.72
C HIS A 403 27.55 -6.52 16.34
N VAL A 404 28.65 -6.42 15.59
CA VAL A 404 28.83 -7.10 14.30
C VAL A 404 28.91 -8.62 14.51
N THR A 405 29.68 -9.09 15.49
CA THR A 405 29.76 -10.53 15.81
C THR A 405 28.42 -11.08 16.27
N MET A 406 27.66 -10.32 17.08
CA MET A 406 26.31 -10.70 17.50
C MET A 406 25.35 -10.84 16.31
N PHE A 407 25.46 -9.95 15.32
CA PHE A 407 24.67 -10.04 14.09
C PHE A 407 25.06 -11.23 13.24
N LEU A 408 26.36 -11.50 13.05
CA LEU A 408 26.82 -12.72 12.41
C LEU A 408 26.26 -13.97 13.13
N GLY A 409 26.25 -13.97 14.46
CA GLY A 409 25.62 -15.04 15.25
C GLY A 409 24.10 -15.12 15.07
N ALA A 410 23.39 -14.01 14.85
CA ALA A 410 21.95 -14.03 14.54
C ALA A 410 21.68 -14.55 13.12
N LEU A 411 22.49 -14.16 12.14
CA LEU A 411 22.45 -14.68 10.76
C LEU A 411 22.73 -16.19 10.70
N GLN A 412 23.44 -16.75 11.68
CA GLN A 412 23.63 -18.20 11.82
C GLN A 412 22.33 -18.96 12.12
N CYS A 413 21.37 -18.32 12.80
CA CYS A 413 20.11 -18.94 13.18
C CYS A 413 19.07 -18.94 12.03
N VAL A 414 19.23 -18.07 11.03
CA VAL A 414 18.24 -17.92 9.94
C VAL A 414 18.16 -19.21 9.11
N PRO A 415 16.97 -19.81 8.92
CA PRO A 415 16.86 -21.07 8.18
C PRO A 415 17.14 -20.86 6.69
N LEU A 416 17.93 -21.77 6.10
CA LEU A 416 18.19 -21.84 4.65
C LEU A 416 17.77 -23.19 4.05
N ASP A 417 17.37 -24.14 4.90
CA ASP A 417 17.03 -25.50 4.49
C ASP A 417 15.52 -25.64 4.23
N ARG A 418 15.15 -26.34 3.14
CA ARG A 418 13.76 -26.74 2.84
C ARG A 418 12.78 -25.57 2.72
N LEU A 419 13.23 -24.46 2.14
CA LEU A 419 12.39 -23.29 1.87
C LEU A 419 11.73 -23.37 0.48
N ALA A 420 10.60 -22.68 0.32
CA ALA A 420 10.02 -22.45 -1.00
C ALA A 420 10.95 -21.56 -1.85
N PRO A 421 11.04 -21.71 -3.19
CA PRO A 421 12.05 -21.03 -4.00
C PRO A 421 12.06 -19.49 -3.87
N ALA A 422 10.88 -18.85 -3.80
CA ALA A 422 10.79 -17.39 -3.63
C ALA A 422 11.25 -16.94 -2.24
N VAL A 423 10.93 -17.71 -1.18
CA VAL A 423 11.37 -17.42 0.20
C VAL A 423 12.87 -17.62 0.31
N TYR A 424 13.40 -18.68 -0.32
CA TYR A 424 14.82 -18.95 -0.40
C TYR A 424 15.60 -17.79 -1.04
N GLU A 425 15.16 -17.29 -2.19
CA GLU A 425 15.83 -16.17 -2.90
C GLU A 425 15.93 -14.92 -2.02
N GLU A 426 14.82 -14.52 -1.38
CA GLU A 426 14.76 -13.34 -0.52
C GLU A 426 15.60 -13.50 0.75
N THR A 427 15.52 -14.66 1.42
CA THR A 427 16.34 -14.95 2.60
C THR A 427 17.83 -14.99 2.25
N PHE A 428 18.19 -15.64 1.14
CA PHE A 428 19.58 -15.72 0.67
C PHE A 428 20.13 -14.33 0.35
N THR A 429 19.36 -13.52 -0.36
CA THR A 429 19.72 -12.15 -0.71
C THR A 429 19.90 -11.29 0.54
N ALA A 430 19.01 -11.39 1.52
CA ALA A 430 19.13 -10.64 2.78
C ALA A 430 20.40 -10.98 3.56
N ILE A 431 20.77 -12.28 3.68
CA ILE A 431 22.01 -12.68 4.34
C ILE A 431 23.23 -12.24 3.52
N HIS A 432 23.19 -12.37 2.19
CA HIS A 432 24.26 -11.88 1.32
C HIS A 432 24.49 -10.37 1.47
N GLU A 433 23.43 -9.56 1.42
CA GLU A 433 23.51 -8.10 1.57
C GLU A 433 24.01 -7.69 2.96
N ALA A 434 23.66 -8.46 3.99
CA ALA A 434 24.18 -8.29 5.34
C ALA A 434 25.70 -8.53 5.41
N LEU A 435 26.19 -9.65 4.87
CA LEU A 435 27.62 -9.94 4.79
C LEU A 435 28.37 -8.89 3.97
N PHE A 436 27.79 -8.46 2.85
CA PHE A 436 28.39 -7.43 2.00
C PHE A 436 28.52 -6.09 2.74
N ALA A 437 27.48 -5.68 3.46
CA ALA A 437 27.50 -4.47 4.27
C ALA A 437 28.60 -4.52 5.35
N ILE A 438 28.81 -5.69 5.95
CA ILE A 438 29.84 -5.88 6.97
C ILE A 438 31.25 -5.73 6.38
N ILE A 439 31.56 -6.40 5.26
CA ILE A 439 32.88 -6.28 4.59
C ILE A 439 33.13 -4.81 4.18
N LYS A 440 32.12 -4.15 3.62
CA LYS A 440 32.30 -2.81 3.04
C LYS A 440 32.38 -1.70 4.10
N CYS A 441 31.49 -1.70 5.09
CA CYS A 441 31.35 -0.60 6.05
C CYS A 441 32.11 -0.82 7.37
N HIS A 442 32.52 -2.05 7.67
CA HIS A 442 33.18 -2.39 8.95
C HIS A 442 34.46 -3.25 8.80
N PRO A 443 35.40 -2.91 7.89
CA PRO A 443 36.61 -3.71 7.67
C PRO A 443 37.45 -3.87 8.95
N GLN A 444 37.59 -2.81 9.76
CA GLN A 444 38.33 -2.83 11.03
C GLN A 444 37.87 -3.90 12.03
N VAL A 445 36.63 -4.38 11.93
CA VAL A 445 36.06 -5.42 12.80
C VAL A 445 36.33 -6.83 12.27
N MET A 446 36.62 -6.98 10.98
CA MET A 446 36.76 -8.28 10.31
C MET A 446 37.93 -9.11 10.81
N LEU A 447 39.04 -8.50 11.23
CA LEU A 447 40.15 -9.25 11.85
C LEU A 447 39.72 -10.11 13.06
N LYS A 448 38.74 -9.64 13.83
CA LYS A 448 38.24 -10.36 15.02
C LYS A 448 37.00 -11.22 14.72
N ALA A 449 36.21 -10.84 13.73
CA ALA A 449 34.95 -11.49 13.40
C ALA A 449 35.04 -12.44 12.17
N ALA A 450 36.19 -12.53 11.51
CA ALA A 450 36.40 -13.34 10.30
C ALA A 450 35.93 -14.80 10.43
N PRO A 451 36.19 -15.54 11.52
CA PRO A 451 35.68 -16.91 11.66
C PRO A 451 34.15 -16.98 11.66
N SER A 452 33.50 -16.06 12.38
CA SER A 452 32.03 -15.99 12.43
C SER A 452 31.44 -15.57 11.08
N PHE A 453 32.11 -14.65 10.38
CA PHE A 453 31.76 -14.21 9.04
C PHE A 453 31.82 -15.37 8.05
N LEU A 454 32.97 -16.06 8.01
CA LEU A 454 33.19 -17.19 7.13
C LEU A 454 32.20 -18.32 7.43
N ASN A 455 31.88 -18.60 8.69
CA ASN A 455 30.87 -19.61 9.02
C ASN A 455 29.49 -19.31 8.42
N VAL A 456 29.04 -18.04 8.43
CA VAL A 456 27.79 -17.64 7.77
C VAL A 456 27.91 -17.79 6.26
N PHE A 457 29.02 -17.31 5.67
CA PHE A 457 29.26 -17.41 4.24
C PHE A 457 29.32 -18.86 3.76
N TYR A 458 29.98 -19.75 4.48
CA TYR A 458 30.03 -21.17 4.18
C TYR A 458 28.65 -21.82 4.23
N ARG A 459 27.76 -21.37 5.13
CA ARG A 459 26.38 -21.84 5.16
C ARG A 459 25.63 -21.45 3.88
N LEU A 460 25.88 -20.26 3.33
CA LEU A 460 25.34 -19.86 2.01
C LEU A 460 25.92 -20.73 0.88
N VAL A 461 27.23 -20.97 0.87
CA VAL A 461 27.90 -21.81 -0.15
C VAL A 461 27.38 -23.25 -0.11
N SER A 462 27.30 -23.86 1.07
CA SER A 462 26.77 -25.21 1.24
C SER A 462 25.30 -25.27 0.84
N SER A 463 24.49 -24.29 1.25
CA SER A 463 23.07 -24.20 0.88
C SER A 463 22.86 -24.16 -0.65
N ILE A 464 23.59 -23.29 -1.36
CA ILE A 464 23.45 -23.19 -2.82
C ILE A 464 23.99 -24.44 -3.54
N MET A 465 24.99 -25.11 -2.97
CA MET A 465 25.51 -26.37 -3.50
C MET A 465 24.49 -27.51 -3.34
N GLN A 466 23.72 -27.54 -2.26
CA GLN A 466 22.65 -28.54 -2.07
C GLN A 466 21.44 -28.25 -2.96
N GLU A 467 21.00 -26.99 -3.09
CA GLU A 467 19.89 -26.60 -3.96
C GLU A 467 20.25 -26.72 -5.45
N GLY A 468 21.50 -26.39 -5.82
CA GLY A 468 22.04 -26.51 -7.18
C GLY A 468 22.41 -27.94 -7.60
N LYS A 469 22.07 -28.96 -6.79
CA LYS A 469 22.33 -30.37 -7.08
C LYS A 469 21.50 -30.83 -8.28
N GLN A 470 22.13 -31.53 -9.21
CA GLN A 470 21.48 -32.12 -10.37
C GLN A 470 20.48 -33.20 -9.92
N ARG A 471 19.18 -32.89 -9.98
CA ARG A 471 18.09 -33.85 -9.71
C ARG A 471 17.69 -34.56 -11.01
N LYS A 472 17.39 -35.86 -10.92
CA LYS A 472 17.00 -36.70 -12.07
C LYS A 472 15.63 -36.35 -12.67
N GLU A 473 14.80 -35.59 -11.96
CA GLU A 473 13.46 -35.20 -12.40
C GLU A 473 13.35 -33.68 -12.56
N CYS A 474 12.96 -33.28 -13.76
CA CYS A 474 12.82 -31.90 -14.21
C CYS A 474 11.58 -31.28 -13.56
N TYR A 475 11.76 -30.56 -12.46
CA TYR A 475 10.80 -29.56 -12.01
C TYR A 475 11.46 -28.19 -12.18
N THR A 476 10.74 -27.30 -12.87
CA THR A 476 11.08 -25.92 -13.21
C THR A 476 11.90 -25.22 -12.12
N ASP A 477 13.23 -25.19 -12.27
CA ASP A 477 14.07 -24.26 -11.54
C ASP A 477 13.81 -22.88 -12.15
N ASN A 478 13.17 -21.99 -11.40
CA ASN A 478 12.83 -20.62 -11.82
C ASN A 478 14.08 -19.73 -12.02
N GLY A 479 15.27 -20.33 -12.18
CA GLY A 479 16.57 -19.68 -12.24
C GLY A 479 17.02 -19.12 -10.88
N VAL A 480 16.40 -19.55 -9.78
CA VAL A 480 16.71 -19.04 -8.43
C VAL A 480 18.12 -19.48 -8.03
N SER A 481 18.45 -20.76 -8.23
CA SER A 481 19.79 -21.29 -7.94
C SER A 481 20.88 -20.56 -8.74
N LEU A 482 20.58 -20.15 -9.97
CA LEU A 482 21.50 -19.37 -10.81
C LEU A 482 21.69 -17.93 -10.30
N ARG A 483 20.63 -17.28 -9.80
CA ARG A 483 20.75 -15.92 -9.23
C ARG A 483 21.53 -15.96 -7.92
N CYS A 484 21.26 -16.92 -7.04
CA CYS A 484 22.00 -17.11 -5.80
C CYS A 484 23.47 -17.48 -6.05
N SER A 485 23.78 -18.29 -7.07
CA SER A 485 25.18 -18.61 -7.42
C SER A 485 25.96 -17.37 -7.88
N ARG A 486 25.33 -16.44 -8.62
CA ARG A 486 25.91 -15.14 -8.97
C ARG A 486 26.18 -14.27 -7.75
N LEU A 487 25.31 -14.29 -6.74
CA LEU A 487 25.55 -13.58 -5.48
C LEU A 487 26.77 -14.16 -4.74
N VAL A 488 26.91 -15.49 -4.68
CA VAL A 488 28.11 -16.12 -4.09
C VAL A 488 29.39 -15.75 -4.84
N GLN A 489 29.36 -15.76 -6.18
CA GLN A 489 30.49 -15.32 -7.00
C GLN A 489 30.88 -13.86 -6.69
N ARG A 490 29.89 -12.95 -6.58
CA ARG A 490 30.12 -11.55 -6.19
C ARG A 490 30.75 -11.47 -4.80
N MET A 491 30.25 -12.23 -3.83
CA MET A 491 30.83 -12.27 -2.49
C MET A 491 32.30 -12.73 -2.51
N TYR A 492 32.64 -13.76 -3.28
CA TYR A 492 34.04 -14.17 -3.46
C TYR A 492 34.91 -13.05 -4.03
N SER A 493 34.39 -12.27 -4.99
CA SER A 493 35.13 -11.12 -5.52
C SER A 493 35.38 -10.03 -4.46
N HIS A 494 34.42 -9.80 -3.56
CA HIS A 494 34.57 -8.85 -2.47
C HIS A 494 35.56 -9.34 -1.39
N ILE A 495 35.52 -10.62 -1.05
CA ILE A 495 36.50 -11.25 -0.16
C ILE A 495 37.91 -11.15 -0.78
N ALA A 496 38.03 -11.39 -2.09
CA ALA A 496 39.32 -11.28 -2.77
C ALA A 496 39.85 -9.85 -2.84
N ALA A 497 38.96 -8.85 -3.01
CA ALA A 497 39.34 -7.45 -2.96
C ALA A 497 39.80 -7.02 -1.55
N ALA A 498 39.26 -7.65 -0.49
CA ALA A 498 39.66 -7.45 0.91
C ALA A 498 40.85 -8.36 1.32
N SER A 499 41.83 -8.55 0.43
CA SER A 499 42.88 -9.57 0.55
C SER A 499 43.73 -9.48 1.83
N GLU A 500 43.93 -8.29 2.39
CA GLU A 500 44.77 -8.10 3.58
C GLU A 500 44.25 -8.87 4.81
N GLU A 501 42.95 -9.06 4.92
CA GLU A 501 42.30 -9.68 6.09
C GLU A 501 42.07 -11.20 5.90
N PHE A 502 41.93 -11.65 4.66
CA PHE A 502 41.51 -13.03 4.33
C PHE A 502 42.60 -13.89 3.69
N THR A 503 43.77 -13.35 3.37
CA THR A 503 44.89 -14.13 2.79
C THR A 503 45.27 -15.34 3.65
N THR A 504 45.37 -15.17 4.96
CA THR A 504 45.67 -16.25 5.92
C THR A 504 44.55 -17.28 6.05
N LEU A 505 43.32 -16.93 5.65
CA LEU A 505 42.13 -17.78 5.73
C LEU A 505 41.76 -18.41 4.37
N SER A 506 42.43 -18.01 3.29
CA SER A 506 42.16 -18.44 1.92
C SER A 506 42.21 -19.96 1.75
N SER A 507 43.19 -20.61 2.39
CA SER A 507 43.33 -22.07 2.39
C SER A 507 42.12 -22.77 3.01
N PHE A 508 41.58 -22.25 4.12
CA PHE A 508 40.39 -22.82 4.76
C PHE A 508 39.14 -22.65 3.91
N ILE A 509 38.99 -21.50 3.22
CA ILE A 509 37.87 -21.25 2.30
C ILE A 509 37.86 -22.28 1.16
N VAL A 510 39.03 -22.53 0.58
CA VAL A 510 39.21 -23.53 -0.49
C VAL A 510 38.95 -24.94 0.02
N ALA A 511 39.52 -25.31 1.17
CA ALA A 511 39.31 -26.64 1.76
C ALA A 511 37.83 -26.94 1.98
N GLN A 512 37.08 -25.96 2.50
CA GLN A 512 35.67 -26.12 2.78
C GLN A 512 34.82 -26.21 1.50
N TYR A 513 35.12 -25.39 0.49
CA TYR A 513 34.48 -25.47 -0.82
C TYR A 513 34.63 -26.87 -1.45
N VAL A 514 35.86 -27.40 -1.49
CA VAL A 514 36.12 -28.71 -2.11
C VAL A 514 35.45 -29.84 -1.31
N THR A 515 35.42 -29.73 0.02
CA THR A 515 34.74 -30.69 0.89
C THR A 515 33.24 -30.75 0.65
N GLU A 516 32.59 -29.60 0.42
CA GLU A 516 31.16 -29.55 0.06
C GLU A 516 30.92 -30.00 -1.39
N LEU A 517 31.78 -29.62 -2.33
CA LEU A 517 31.68 -30.02 -3.73
C LEU A 517 31.76 -31.55 -3.89
N GLN A 518 32.58 -32.24 -3.09
CA GLN A 518 32.68 -33.71 -3.12
C GLN A 518 31.32 -34.40 -2.82
N LYS A 519 30.43 -33.74 -2.05
CA LYS A 519 29.15 -34.32 -1.61
C LYS A 519 28.03 -34.22 -2.65
N VAL A 520 28.17 -33.36 -3.67
CA VAL A 520 27.11 -33.03 -4.61
C VAL A 520 27.58 -32.98 -6.06
N THR A 521 26.72 -33.40 -6.99
CA THR A 521 26.92 -33.15 -8.42
C THR A 521 26.10 -31.94 -8.82
N LEU A 522 26.76 -30.85 -9.19
CA LEU A 522 26.12 -29.56 -9.47
C LEU A 522 25.63 -29.47 -10.92
N GLN A 523 24.58 -28.67 -11.12
CA GLN A 523 24.19 -28.24 -12.46
C GLN A 523 25.31 -27.42 -13.13
N PRO A 524 25.49 -27.51 -14.46
CA PRO A 524 26.61 -26.86 -15.16
C PRO A 524 26.69 -25.34 -14.93
N ASP A 525 25.55 -24.64 -15.02
CA ASP A 525 25.51 -23.18 -14.90
C ASP A 525 25.84 -22.70 -13.47
N VAL A 526 25.39 -23.44 -12.46
CA VAL A 526 25.72 -23.17 -11.04
C VAL A 526 27.19 -23.49 -10.78
N LYS A 527 27.69 -24.62 -11.28
CA LYS A 527 29.10 -25.01 -11.18
C LYS A 527 29.99 -23.90 -11.73
N LEU A 528 29.69 -23.39 -12.94
CA LEU A 528 30.47 -22.35 -13.59
C LEU A 528 30.66 -21.11 -12.68
N HIS A 529 29.58 -20.55 -12.13
CA HIS A 529 29.68 -19.33 -11.31
C HIS A 529 30.41 -19.57 -9.98
N LEU A 530 30.19 -20.73 -9.35
CA LEU A 530 30.87 -21.10 -8.11
C LEU A 530 32.36 -21.36 -8.33
N THR A 531 32.71 -22.00 -9.45
CA THR A 531 34.10 -22.27 -9.84
C THR A 531 34.85 -20.98 -10.21
N GLU A 532 34.19 -20.06 -10.93
CA GLU A 532 34.73 -18.71 -11.18
C GLU A 532 34.96 -17.94 -9.87
N GLY A 533 34.05 -18.07 -8.92
CA GLY A 533 34.17 -17.54 -7.56
C GLY A 533 35.42 -18.04 -6.84
N ILE A 534 35.60 -19.35 -6.76
CA ILE A 534 36.71 -19.95 -6.00
C ILE A 534 38.08 -19.72 -6.67
N TYR A 535 38.14 -19.58 -8.00
CA TYR A 535 39.38 -19.22 -8.70
C TYR A 535 39.95 -17.88 -8.20
N MET A 536 39.09 -16.89 -7.90
CA MET A 536 39.54 -15.62 -7.32
C MET A 536 40.18 -15.79 -5.93
N ILE A 537 39.72 -16.76 -5.13
CA ILE A 537 40.31 -17.05 -3.83
C ILE A 537 41.62 -17.84 -3.97
N LEU A 538 41.68 -18.77 -4.93
CA LEU A 538 42.91 -19.49 -5.26
C LEU A 538 44.02 -18.56 -5.76
N ASP A 539 43.69 -17.40 -6.34
CA ASP A 539 44.64 -16.35 -6.70
C ASP A 539 45.31 -15.72 -5.47
N LEU A 540 44.69 -15.80 -4.28
CA LEU A 540 45.23 -15.30 -3.02
C LEU A 540 46.11 -16.32 -2.28
N CYS A 541 45.94 -17.62 -2.55
CA CYS A 541 46.70 -18.67 -1.89
C CYS A 541 48.17 -18.66 -2.31
N LEU A 542 49.08 -18.64 -1.34
CA LEU A 542 50.52 -18.77 -1.57
C LEU A 542 50.90 -20.25 -1.79
N GLU A 543 52.12 -20.50 -2.25
CA GLU A 543 52.61 -21.88 -2.44
C GLU A 543 52.58 -22.72 -1.15
N GLN A 544 52.74 -22.08 0.01
CA GLN A 544 52.67 -22.73 1.31
C GLN A 544 51.23 -23.19 1.64
N ASP A 545 50.23 -22.39 1.29
CA ASP A 545 48.81 -22.71 1.46
C ASP A 545 48.40 -23.90 0.59
N ILE A 546 48.94 -23.97 -0.64
CA ILE A 546 48.70 -25.10 -1.54
C ILE A 546 49.34 -26.38 -0.98
N LYS A 547 50.58 -26.30 -0.46
CA LYS A 547 51.23 -27.44 0.20
C LYS A 547 50.46 -27.89 1.44
N PHE A 548 49.93 -26.94 2.22
CA PHE A 548 49.08 -27.21 3.37
C PHE A 548 47.79 -27.95 2.97
N LEU A 549 47.09 -27.50 1.92
CA LEU A 549 45.91 -28.16 1.38
C LEU A 549 46.21 -29.58 0.90
N MET A 550 47.30 -29.76 0.15
CA MET A 550 47.72 -31.07 -0.35
C MET A 550 48.06 -32.06 0.77
N ALA A 551 48.56 -31.57 1.91
CA ALA A 551 48.85 -32.40 3.08
C ALA A 551 47.60 -32.66 3.95
N GLY A 552 46.75 -31.65 4.14
CA GLY A 552 45.65 -31.66 5.09
C GLY A 552 44.34 -32.30 4.60
N LEU A 553 44.11 -32.37 3.28
CA LEU A 553 42.87 -32.93 2.72
C LEU A 553 42.90 -34.47 2.68
N HIS A 554 41.76 -35.10 3.01
CA HIS A 554 41.55 -36.54 2.81
C HIS A 554 41.66 -36.94 1.33
N THR A 555 42.02 -38.20 1.05
CA THR A 555 42.34 -38.69 -0.31
C THR A 555 41.29 -38.32 -1.37
N GLY A 556 40.01 -38.57 -1.12
CA GLY A 556 38.95 -38.24 -2.08
C GLY A 556 38.71 -36.74 -2.27
N VAL A 557 38.92 -35.90 -1.24
CA VAL A 557 38.81 -34.43 -1.36
C VAL A 557 40.01 -33.87 -2.12
N ARG A 558 41.18 -34.49 -1.96
CA ARG A 558 42.43 -34.11 -2.62
C ARG A 558 42.38 -34.33 -4.14
N GLU A 559 41.70 -35.37 -4.60
CA GLU A 559 41.48 -35.62 -6.03
C GLU A 559 40.66 -34.48 -6.66
N VAL A 560 39.54 -34.10 -6.05
CA VAL A 560 38.69 -32.98 -6.50
C VAL A 560 39.47 -31.65 -6.48
N PHE A 561 40.30 -31.43 -5.45
CA PHE A 561 41.16 -30.24 -5.40
C PHE A 561 42.20 -30.23 -6.53
N ASN A 562 42.82 -31.37 -6.83
CA ASN A 562 43.81 -31.48 -7.91
C ASN A 562 43.18 -31.15 -9.27
N GLU A 563 42.01 -31.70 -9.56
CA GLU A 563 41.26 -31.38 -10.79
C GLU A 563 41.00 -29.87 -10.87
N LEU A 564 40.42 -29.28 -9.81
CA LEU A 564 40.08 -27.86 -9.78
C LEU A 564 41.32 -26.96 -9.89
N HIS A 565 42.44 -27.32 -9.27
CA HIS A 565 43.69 -26.57 -9.34
C HIS A 565 44.36 -26.69 -10.72
N THR A 566 44.24 -27.84 -11.40
CA THR A 566 44.70 -27.97 -12.80
C THR A 566 43.87 -27.14 -13.77
N GLU A 567 42.54 -27.13 -13.61
CA GLU A 567 41.64 -26.27 -14.38
C GLU A 567 41.91 -24.77 -14.12
N ALA A 568 42.12 -24.40 -12.86
CA ALA A 568 42.48 -23.02 -12.46
C ALA A 568 43.77 -22.56 -13.13
N ARG A 569 44.81 -23.42 -13.19
CA ARG A 569 46.07 -23.11 -13.88
C ARG A 569 45.85 -22.91 -15.37
N CYS A 570 45.08 -23.77 -16.03
CA CYS A 570 44.76 -23.64 -17.45
C CYS A 570 44.02 -22.33 -17.76
N SER A 571 42.98 -22.00 -16.97
CA SER A 571 42.22 -20.75 -17.13
C SER A 571 43.06 -19.50 -16.84
N ARG A 572 44.00 -19.53 -15.89
CA ARG A 572 44.96 -18.43 -15.65
C ARG A 572 45.84 -18.18 -16.87
N THR A 573 46.31 -19.24 -17.53
CA THR A 573 47.07 -19.12 -18.79
C THR A 573 46.21 -18.49 -19.89
N GLU A 574 44.97 -18.96 -20.10
CA GLU A 574 44.05 -18.40 -21.10
C GLU A 574 43.68 -16.93 -20.81
N ARG A 575 43.43 -16.55 -19.56
CA ARG A 575 43.18 -15.15 -19.14
C ARG A 575 44.40 -14.25 -19.34
N ARG A 576 45.62 -14.77 -19.16
CA ARG A 576 46.86 -14.04 -19.46
C ARG A 576 47.06 -13.86 -20.97
N PHE A 577 46.77 -14.88 -21.78
CA PHE A 577 46.80 -14.79 -23.25
C PHE A 577 45.75 -13.82 -23.82
N ALA A 578 44.56 -13.75 -23.22
CA ALA A 578 43.52 -12.80 -23.64
C ALA A 578 43.85 -11.33 -23.33
N ARG A 579 44.67 -11.05 -22.29
CA ARG A 579 45.15 -9.69 -21.96
C ARG A 579 46.36 -9.25 -22.79
N THR A 580 47.07 -10.17 -23.44
CA THR A 580 48.24 -9.88 -24.29
C THR A 580 47.93 -9.91 -25.79
N ALA A 581 46.69 -10.19 -26.19
CA ALA A 581 46.25 -10.06 -27.58
C ALA A 581 46.17 -8.56 -27.97
N PRO A 582 46.84 -8.11 -29.05
CA PRO A 582 46.74 -6.73 -29.51
C PRO A 582 45.29 -6.43 -29.91
N GLN A 583 44.74 -5.30 -29.44
CA GLN A 583 43.43 -4.84 -29.88
C GLN A 583 43.43 -4.66 -31.41
N PRO A 584 42.40 -5.13 -32.14
CA PRO A 584 42.28 -4.81 -33.56
C PRO A 584 41.95 -3.32 -33.70
N GLU A 585 42.76 -2.62 -34.51
CA GLU A 585 42.50 -1.22 -34.89
C GLU A 585 41.10 -1.07 -35.49
N PRO A 586 40.41 0.04 -35.21
CA PRO A 586 39.05 0.27 -35.69
C PRO A 586 39.06 0.56 -37.19
N LEU A 587 38.21 -0.15 -37.94
CA LEU A 587 37.77 0.22 -39.29
C LEU A 587 36.38 0.85 -39.24
#